data_AF-A0A0C5XH93-F1
#
_entry.id   AF-A0A0C5XH93-F1
#
_cell.length_a   1.000
_cell.length_b   1.000
_cell.length_c   1.000
_cell.angle_alpha   90.00
_cell.angle_beta   90.00
_cell.angle_gamma   90.00
#
_symmetry.space_group_name_H-M   'P 1'
#
loop_
_entity.id
_entity.type
_entity.pdbx_description
1 polymer ?
#
loop_
_entity_poly.entity_id
_entity_poly.type
_entity_poly.pdbx_seq_one_letter_code
_entity_poly.pdbx_strand_id
1 'polypeptide(L)'
;MDRSTSPAGDPEDADAWFVSDDATSSGSDGFAPDEFERISLEAAVGPEQEAAVREFWRGHRVVVMSVRGEYAYLAVREDDGAVVHGAEPEFEETTVVAGSLAGLRAQVAGEMPLHPLVARTIPQCPARTSSTPPSS
;
A
#
# COMPACT_ATOMS: atom_id res chain seq x y z
N MET A 1 19.77 33.39 19.83
CA MET A 1 19.80 31.99 20.29
C MET A 1 18.91 31.18 19.38
N ASP A 2 19.41 30.00 19.05
CA ASP A 2 19.15 29.19 17.86
C ASP A 2 17.76 28.54 17.80
N ARG A 3 17.30 28.26 16.57
CA ARG A 3 15.95 27.77 16.26
C ARG A 3 15.74 26.31 16.67
N SER A 4 14.48 26.02 17.00
CA SER A 4 13.83 24.71 17.05
C SER A 4 14.38 23.66 16.10
N THR A 5 14.45 22.41 16.56
CA THR A 5 13.94 21.24 15.84
C THR A 5 13.70 20.13 16.87
N SER A 6 12.42 19.86 17.17
CA SER A 6 12.02 18.59 17.76
C SER A 6 12.15 17.51 16.67
N PRO A 7 12.62 16.29 16.99
CA PRO A 7 12.72 15.23 16.00
C PRO A 7 11.31 14.86 15.53
N ALA A 8 10.99 15.18 14.27
CA ALA A 8 10.02 14.40 13.52
C ALA A 8 10.70 13.06 13.23
N GLY A 9 10.02 11.95 13.55
CA GLY A 9 10.59 10.60 13.53
C GLY A 9 11.39 10.28 12.25
N ASP A 10 12.43 9.48 12.44
CA ASP A 10 13.33 9.01 11.40
C ASP A 10 12.54 8.27 10.29
N PRO A 11 12.87 8.49 9.00
CA PRO A 11 12.20 7.83 7.87
C PRO A 11 12.43 6.31 7.82
N GLU A 12 13.32 5.78 8.67
CA GLU A 12 13.68 4.35 8.75
C GLU A 12 12.58 3.48 9.42
N ASP A 13 11.56 4.10 10.03
CA ASP A 13 10.43 3.42 10.70
C ASP A 13 9.15 3.38 9.81
N ALA A 14 9.28 3.59 8.49
CA ALA A 14 8.16 3.48 7.58
C ALA A 14 7.80 2.00 7.33
N ASP A 15 6.54 1.61 7.55
CA ASP A 15 6.03 0.25 7.23
C ASP A 15 5.16 0.23 5.95
N ALA A 16 5.11 1.33 5.20
CA ALA A 16 4.39 1.39 3.93
C ALA A 16 4.98 2.43 2.97
N TRP A 17 4.97 2.12 1.69
CA TRP A 17 5.55 2.93 0.62
C TRP A 17 4.61 3.05 -0.57
N PHE A 18 4.59 4.22 -1.20
CA PHE A 18 3.98 4.38 -2.52
C PHE A 18 4.94 3.86 -3.59
N VAL A 19 4.43 3.01 -4.47
CA VAL A 19 5.22 2.43 -5.57
C VAL A 19 5.14 3.38 -6.77
N SER A 20 6.30 3.82 -7.26
CA SER A 20 6.40 4.62 -8.48
C SER A 20 6.71 3.71 -9.67
N ASP A 21 6.12 4.00 -10.83
CA ASP A 21 6.37 3.30 -12.11
C ASP A 21 7.79 3.53 -12.65
N ASP A 22 8.52 4.46 -12.03
CA ASP A 22 9.85 4.85 -12.45
C ASP A 22 10.88 3.77 -12.08
N ALA A 23 11.11 2.85 -13.02
CA ALA A 23 12.15 1.83 -12.96
C ALA A 23 13.59 2.41 -12.90
N THR A 24 13.78 3.75 -12.89
CA THR A 24 15.10 4.39 -12.79
C THR A 24 15.52 4.73 -11.37
N SER A 25 14.65 4.49 -10.38
CA SER A 25 15.00 4.52 -8.97
C SER A 25 15.84 3.29 -8.57
N SER A 26 17.08 3.23 -9.02
CA SER A 26 18.13 2.38 -8.41
C SER A 26 18.64 2.96 -7.08
N GLY A 27 17.86 3.81 -6.42
CA GLY A 27 18.21 4.49 -5.18
C GLY A 27 17.56 3.81 -3.98
N SER A 28 18.18 2.72 -3.52
CA SER A 28 18.19 2.10 -2.17
C SER A 28 16.92 2.01 -1.28
N ASP A 29 15.75 2.56 -1.63
CA ASP A 29 14.62 2.74 -0.69
C ASP A 29 13.23 2.62 -1.37
N GLY A 30 13.17 2.19 -2.63
CA GLY A 30 11.91 2.01 -3.38
C GLY A 30 11.73 0.57 -3.83
N PHE A 31 10.58 -0.04 -3.49
CA PHE A 31 10.26 -1.40 -3.91
C PHE A 31 9.97 -1.49 -5.40
N ALA A 32 10.42 -2.59 -6.02
CA ALA A 32 10.17 -2.87 -7.42
C ALA A 32 8.66 -3.13 -7.65
N PRO A 33 8.08 -2.64 -8.75
CA PRO A 33 6.65 -2.83 -9.04
C PRO A 33 6.26 -4.31 -9.22
N ASP A 34 7.21 -5.17 -9.58
CA ASP A 34 7.05 -6.62 -9.78
C ASP A 34 7.38 -7.48 -8.54
N GLU A 35 7.64 -6.88 -7.36
CA GLU A 35 8.05 -7.64 -6.16
C GLU A 35 7.04 -8.73 -5.78
N PHE A 36 5.75 -8.39 -5.71
CA PHE A 36 4.71 -9.37 -5.36
C PHE A 36 4.54 -10.45 -6.43
N GLU A 37 4.66 -10.11 -7.71
CA GLU A 37 4.65 -11.10 -8.78
C GLU A 37 5.80 -12.09 -8.62
N ARG A 38 7.01 -11.61 -8.30
CA ARG A 38 8.17 -12.48 -8.06
C ARG A 38 7.96 -13.41 -6.86
N ILE A 39 7.42 -12.90 -5.76
CA ILE A 39 7.13 -13.72 -4.57
C ILE A 39 6.08 -14.79 -4.91
N SER A 40 4.99 -14.42 -5.58
CA SER A 40 3.96 -15.37 -6.01
C SER A 40 4.49 -16.43 -6.96
N LEU A 41 5.39 -16.07 -7.89
CA LEU A 41 6.02 -17.01 -8.83
C LEU A 41 6.96 -17.98 -8.13
N GLU A 42 7.68 -17.55 -7.09
CA GLU A 42 8.54 -18.44 -6.29
C GLU A 42 7.69 -19.48 -5.51
N ALA A 43 6.50 -19.08 -5.05
CA ALA A 43 5.57 -19.96 -4.35
C ALA A 43 4.76 -20.88 -5.27
N ALA A 44 4.68 -20.57 -6.57
CA ALA A 44 3.85 -21.30 -7.52
C ALA A 44 4.31 -22.76 -7.71
N VAL A 45 3.37 -23.70 -7.64
CA VAL A 45 3.62 -25.13 -7.80
C VAL A 45 3.29 -25.56 -9.23
N GLY A 46 4.22 -25.30 -10.15
CA GLY A 46 4.17 -25.76 -11.53
C GLY A 46 3.55 -24.76 -12.52
N PRO A 47 3.54 -25.12 -13.82
CA PRO A 47 3.32 -24.17 -14.91
C PRO A 47 1.90 -23.59 -14.97
N GLU A 48 0.90 -24.31 -14.46
CA GLU A 48 -0.49 -23.83 -14.42
C GLU A 48 -0.65 -22.69 -13.42
N GLN A 49 -0.08 -22.83 -12.22
CA GLN A 49 -0.13 -21.79 -11.19
C GLN A 49 0.74 -20.59 -11.59
N GLU A 50 1.92 -20.81 -12.16
CA GLU A 50 2.73 -19.71 -12.71
C GLU A 50 1.99 -18.92 -13.78
N ALA A 51 1.24 -19.59 -14.66
CA ALA A 51 0.45 -18.92 -15.69
C ALA A 51 -0.68 -18.08 -15.09
N ALA A 52 -1.37 -18.59 -14.06
CA ALA A 52 -2.41 -17.86 -13.34
C ALA A 52 -1.86 -16.62 -12.62
N VAL A 53 -0.70 -16.74 -11.97
CA VAL A 53 0.01 -15.63 -11.32
C VAL A 53 0.35 -14.55 -12.35
N ARG A 54 0.98 -14.91 -13.47
CA ARG A 54 1.32 -13.95 -14.54
C ARG A 54 0.08 -13.28 -15.12
N GLU A 55 -1.00 -14.03 -15.33
CA GLU A 55 -2.25 -13.49 -15.86
C GLU A 55 -2.85 -12.46 -14.88
N PHE A 56 -2.85 -12.78 -13.58
CA PHE A 56 -3.31 -11.87 -12.54
C PHE A 56 -2.49 -10.57 -12.54
N TRP A 57 -1.16 -10.66 -12.42
CA TRP A 57 -0.30 -9.48 -12.28
C TRP A 57 -0.25 -8.61 -13.55
N ARG A 58 -0.48 -9.20 -14.74
CA ARG A 58 -0.61 -8.46 -16.00
C ARG A 58 -1.73 -7.41 -15.96
N GLY A 59 -2.78 -7.65 -15.17
CA GLY A 59 -3.91 -6.74 -15.02
C GLY A 59 -3.86 -5.87 -13.76
N HIS A 60 -2.82 -5.96 -12.94
CA HIS A 60 -2.74 -5.29 -11.64
C HIS A 60 -1.45 -4.50 -11.47
N ARG A 61 -1.58 -3.19 -11.31
CA ARG A 61 -0.44 -2.29 -11.02
C ARG A 61 -0.44 -1.91 -9.56
N VAL A 62 0.57 -2.35 -8.81
CA VAL A 62 0.76 -1.98 -7.40
C VAL A 62 1.04 -0.48 -7.27
N VAL A 63 0.36 0.18 -6.35
CA VAL A 63 0.52 1.62 -6.05
C VAL A 63 0.91 1.88 -4.60
N VAL A 64 0.60 0.94 -3.69
CA VAL A 64 1.04 0.98 -2.29
C VAL A 64 1.50 -0.42 -1.90
N MET A 65 2.58 -0.48 -1.13
CA MET A 65 3.01 -1.66 -0.44
C MET A 65 3.06 -1.39 1.06
N SER A 66 2.73 -2.37 1.89
CA SER A 66 2.89 -2.32 3.34
C SER A 66 3.43 -3.63 3.90
N VAL A 67 4.32 -3.50 4.87
CA VAL A 67 4.80 -4.58 5.73
C VAL A 67 4.25 -4.45 7.16
N ARG A 68 3.24 -3.60 7.34
CA ARG A 68 2.65 -3.29 8.63
C ARG A 68 1.77 -4.45 9.08
N GLY A 69 2.39 -5.40 9.77
CA GLY A 69 1.74 -6.65 10.19
C GLY A 69 2.02 -7.75 9.16
N GLU A 70 1.12 -7.89 8.19
CA GLU A 70 1.26 -8.84 7.07
C GLU A 70 1.69 -8.09 5.80
N TYR A 71 2.40 -8.77 4.90
CA TYR A 71 2.74 -8.23 3.58
C TYR A 71 1.45 -7.98 2.81
N ALA A 72 1.20 -6.72 2.47
CA ALA A 72 -0.04 -6.30 1.82
C ALA A 72 0.22 -5.21 0.79
N TYR A 73 -0.69 -5.06 -0.16
CA TYR A 73 -0.61 -4.05 -1.21
C TYR A 73 -1.97 -3.44 -1.54
N LEU A 74 -1.92 -2.26 -2.16
CA LEU A 74 -3.01 -1.73 -2.96
C LEU A 74 -2.58 -1.73 -4.42
N ALA A 75 -3.41 -2.27 -5.31
CA ALA A 75 -3.17 -2.24 -6.75
C ALA A 75 -4.36 -1.65 -7.49
N VAL A 76 -4.09 -0.98 -8.59
CA VAL A 76 -5.10 -0.57 -9.57
C VAL A 76 -5.26 -1.69 -10.58
N ARG A 77 -6.46 -2.22 -10.71
CA ARG A 77 -6.83 -3.16 -11.77
C ARG A 77 -7.02 -2.41 -13.09
N GLU A 78 -6.34 -2.84 -14.14
CA GLU A 78 -6.30 -2.11 -15.41
C GLU A 78 -7.62 -2.19 -16.20
N ASP A 79 -8.39 -3.27 -16.05
CA ASP A 79 -9.64 -3.47 -16.80
C ASP A 79 -10.72 -2.45 -16.47
N ASP A 80 -10.86 -2.07 -15.19
CA ASP A 80 -11.94 -1.20 -14.72
C ASP A 80 -11.47 -0.04 -13.82
N GLY A 81 -10.17 0.04 -13.54
CA GLY A 81 -9.57 1.07 -12.70
C GLY A 81 -9.85 0.91 -11.21
N ALA A 82 -10.50 -0.19 -10.79
CA ALA A 82 -10.79 -0.44 -9.39
C ALA A 82 -9.49 -0.59 -8.58
N VAL A 83 -9.51 -0.15 -7.33
CA VAL A 83 -8.42 -0.39 -6.39
C VAL A 83 -8.75 -1.62 -5.58
N VAL A 84 -7.84 -2.57 -5.59
CA VAL A 84 -7.90 -3.80 -4.82
C VAL A 84 -6.85 -3.83 -3.73
N HIS A 85 -7.15 -4.55 -2.65
CA HIS A 85 -6.22 -4.93 -1.60
C HIS A 85 -5.93 -6.42 -1.69
N GLY A 86 -4.65 -6.79 -1.71
CA GLY A 86 -4.19 -8.17 -1.55
C GLY A 86 -3.18 -8.27 -0.41
N ALA A 87 -3.04 -9.46 0.16
CA ALA A 87 -2.12 -9.73 1.25
C ALA A 87 -1.65 -11.19 1.21
N GLU A 88 -0.60 -11.51 1.96
CA GLU A 88 -0.17 -12.89 2.15
C GLU A 88 -1.27 -13.74 2.84
N PRO A 89 -1.28 -15.06 2.66
CA PRO A 89 -0.37 -15.87 1.82
C PRO A 89 -0.72 -15.86 0.32
N GLU A 90 -1.97 -15.60 -0.04
CA GLU A 90 -2.46 -15.64 -1.43
C GLU A 90 -2.68 -14.22 -1.93
N PHE A 91 -1.63 -13.60 -2.49
CA PHE A 91 -1.69 -12.21 -2.95
C PHE A 91 -2.76 -11.95 -4.01
N GLU A 92 -3.09 -12.97 -4.81
CA GLU A 92 -4.09 -12.93 -5.86
C GLU A 92 -5.54 -12.96 -5.32
N GLU A 93 -5.75 -13.34 -4.05
CA GLU A 93 -7.06 -13.28 -3.38
C GLU A 93 -7.37 -11.86 -2.91
N THR A 94 -7.93 -11.06 -3.81
CA THR A 94 -8.09 -9.63 -3.58
C THR A 94 -9.49 -9.18 -3.16
N THR A 95 -9.54 -8.10 -2.40
CA THR A 95 -10.78 -7.38 -2.06
C THR A 95 -10.81 -6.00 -2.71
N VAL A 96 -11.89 -5.65 -3.41
CA VAL A 96 -12.08 -4.28 -3.94
C VAL A 96 -12.31 -3.31 -2.78
N VAL A 97 -11.44 -2.31 -2.66
CA VAL A 97 -11.49 -1.29 -1.60
C VAL A 97 -11.93 0.08 -2.10
N ALA A 98 -11.83 0.32 -3.41
CA ALA A 98 -12.39 1.49 -4.08
C ALA A 98 -12.74 1.17 -5.53
N GLY A 99 -13.82 1.75 -6.05
CA GLY A 99 -14.19 1.59 -7.47
C GLY A 99 -13.30 2.36 -8.46
N SER A 100 -12.40 3.21 -7.96
CA SER A 100 -11.41 3.93 -8.77
C SER A 100 -10.29 4.49 -7.89
N LEU A 101 -9.17 4.85 -8.49
CA LEU A 101 -8.09 5.60 -7.81
C LEU A 101 -8.59 6.94 -7.25
N ALA A 102 -9.48 7.64 -7.95
CA ALA A 102 -10.10 8.87 -7.46
C ALA A 102 -10.96 8.60 -6.21
N GLY A 103 -11.68 7.47 -6.17
CA GLY A 103 -12.41 7.03 -4.99
C GLY A 103 -11.50 6.73 -3.81
N LEU A 104 -10.35 6.06 -4.04
CA LEU A 104 -9.35 5.85 -2.99
C LEU A 104 -8.82 7.19 -2.46
N ARG A 105 -8.48 8.13 -3.34
CA ARG A 105 -8.04 9.48 -2.94
C ARG A 105 -9.08 10.17 -2.06
N ALA A 106 -10.35 10.11 -2.42
CA ALA A 106 -11.43 10.72 -1.65
C ALA A 106 -11.57 10.10 -0.26
N GLN A 107 -11.38 8.79 -0.12
CA GLN A 107 -11.33 8.11 1.18
C GLN A 107 -10.16 8.63 2.04
N VAL A 108 -8.96 8.71 1.47
CA VAL A 108 -7.75 9.17 2.18
C VAL A 108 -7.85 10.66 2.56
N ALA A 109 -8.52 11.47 1.74
CA ALA A 109 -8.80 12.88 2.03
C ALA A 109 -9.91 13.09 3.09
N GLY A 110 -10.59 12.02 3.54
CA GLY A 110 -11.71 12.10 4.48
C GLY A 110 -13.02 12.60 3.86
N GLU A 111 -13.09 12.67 2.52
CA GLU A 111 -14.30 13.04 1.77
C GLU A 111 -15.31 11.86 1.72
N MET A 112 -14.81 10.64 1.94
CA MET A 112 -15.58 9.40 2.00
C MET A 112 -15.13 8.52 3.18
N PRO A 113 -15.97 7.59 3.67
CA PRO A 113 -15.55 6.63 4.68
C PRO A 113 -14.33 5.82 4.20
N LEU A 114 -13.28 5.78 5.02
CA LEU A 114 -12.07 5.01 4.73
C LEU A 114 -12.35 3.51 4.89
N HIS A 115 -12.10 2.74 3.84
CA HIS A 115 -12.23 1.29 3.88
C HIS A 115 -11.27 0.69 4.92
N PRO A 116 -11.70 -0.27 5.77
CA PRO A 116 -10.88 -0.78 6.88
C PRO A 116 -9.57 -1.40 6.42
N LEU A 117 -9.54 -2.06 5.26
CA LEU A 117 -8.30 -2.60 4.70
C LEU A 117 -7.34 -1.48 4.28
N VAL A 118 -7.83 -0.40 3.67
CA VAL A 118 -6.99 0.76 3.35
C VAL A 118 -6.41 1.35 4.63
N ALA A 119 -7.23 1.48 5.68
CA ALA A 119 -6.78 2.00 6.97
C ALA A 119 -5.67 1.15 7.60
N ARG A 120 -5.66 -0.17 7.34
CA ARG A 120 -4.62 -1.13 7.77
C ARG A 120 -3.37 -1.09 6.90
N THR A 121 -3.46 -0.73 5.62
CA THR A 121 -2.32 -0.70 4.70
C THR A 121 -1.54 0.62 4.74
N ILE A 122 -2.22 1.78 4.82
CA ILE A 122 -1.53 3.08 4.82
C ILE A 122 -1.28 3.60 6.24
N PRO A 123 -0.13 4.26 6.49
CA PRO A 123 0.13 4.93 7.75
C PRO A 123 -0.94 5.98 7.98
N GLN A 124 -1.60 5.87 9.12
CA GLN A 124 -2.54 6.88 9.56
C GLN A 124 -1.72 8.04 10.15
N CYS A 125 -2.03 9.28 9.77
CA CYS A 125 -1.60 10.39 10.60
C CYS A 125 -2.14 10.12 12.01
N PRO A 126 -1.28 10.13 13.06
CA PRO A 126 -1.80 9.97 14.41
C PRO A 126 -2.87 11.04 14.59
N ALA A 127 -4.07 10.61 14.99
CA ALA A 127 -5.14 11.53 15.32
C ALA A 127 -4.53 12.58 16.23
N ARG A 128 -4.57 13.85 15.82
CA ARG A 128 -4.12 14.97 16.66
C ARG A 128 -4.84 14.77 17.98
N THR A 129 -4.14 14.28 18.99
CA THR A 129 -4.73 14.06 20.29
C THR A 129 -5.16 15.44 20.74
N SER A 130 -6.46 15.69 20.75
CA SER A 130 -7.04 16.86 21.37
C SER A 130 -6.66 16.76 22.83
N SER A 131 -5.54 17.42 23.16
CA SER A 131 -5.08 17.60 24.52
C SER A 131 -6.14 18.44 25.20
N THR A 132 -7.07 17.78 25.88
CA THR A 132 -7.98 18.44 26.80
C THR A 132 -7.09 19.06 27.87
N PRO A 133 -7.02 20.40 28.00
CA PRO A 133 -6.22 21.00 29.05
C PRO A 133 -6.82 20.57 30.41
N PRO A 134 -5.99 20.29 31.43
CA PRO A 134 -6.51 19.98 32.75
C PRO A 134 -7.32 21.16 33.26
N SER A 135 -8.56 20.90 33.69
CA SER A 135 -9.37 21.88 34.41
C SER A 135 -8.61 22.33 35.67
N SER A 136 -8.59 23.65 35.87
CA SER A 136 -7.89 24.35 36.96
C SER A 136 -8.38 23.99 38.36
#